data_AF-A0A7K6ZGM6-F1
#
_entry.id   AF-A0A7K6ZGM6-F1
#
_cell.length_a   1.000
_cell.length_b   1.000
_cell.length_c   1.000
_cell.angle_alpha   90.00
_cell.angle_beta   90.00
_cell.angle_gamma   90.00
#
_symmetry.space_group_name_H-M   'P 1'
#
loop_
_entity.id
_entity.type
_entity.pdbx_description
1 polymer ?
#
loop_
_entity_poly.entity_id
_entity_poly.type
_entity_poly.pdbx_seq_one_letter_code
_entity_poly.pdbx_strand_id
1 'polypeptide(L)'
;RIIRSEAAMPSTLLLLLLALPGPGSPLSAPDASGAVVGALERATVFMESQYRDLNLDAVLGFHILQGYLKGILEKWSSAHESLPHRARVEILLGKLSSLIEKATHLLEKNDPKYFKEFEPILGPHFWVFPQLWNQTDSLLAYTTFDNNRCLTEEMSDSCLTYLLGTWKENGKPCIVTNTCRNIMTKPGCSDYSLSHQLFYFMFADMKGCSNHLFLRAQYYKNIFCANMMKINLAIESNGFKFPSQDLFMENIMFCGMSGFSDFYQHRWLEAILTWQRPKEGCFGKPNEDFEHSSGGADQKHLLRRTKRREKLF
;
A
#
# COMPACT_ATOMS: atom_id res chain seq x y z
N ARG A 1 -5.41 7.25 -10.82
CA ARG A 1 -4.97 5.90 -11.15
C ARG A 1 -3.89 5.45 -10.17
N ILE A 2 -4.09 5.69 -8.86
CA ILE A 2 -3.10 5.47 -7.80
C ILE A 2 -3.31 4.14 -7.06
N ILE A 3 -4.43 3.45 -7.32
CA ILE A 3 -4.90 2.38 -6.42
C ILE A 3 -5.44 1.19 -7.22
N ARG A 4 -4.76 0.76 -8.30
CA ARG A 4 -5.06 -0.51 -8.97
C ARG A 4 -3.80 -1.14 -9.56
N SER A 5 -3.08 -1.87 -8.72
CA SER A 5 -2.06 -2.82 -9.17
C SER A 5 -2.26 -4.18 -8.48
N GLU A 6 -2.88 -5.12 -9.21
CA GLU A 6 -2.82 -6.57 -8.91
C GLU A 6 -1.38 -7.13 -8.95
N ALA A 7 -0.37 -6.30 -9.23
CA ALA A 7 0.99 -6.75 -9.47
C ALA A 7 2.00 -6.21 -8.46
N ALA A 8 1.65 -5.33 -7.53
CA ALA A 8 2.57 -4.93 -6.48
C ALA A 8 1.85 -4.13 -5.40
N MET A 9 1.27 -4.88 -4.47
CA MET A 9 1.32 -4.52 -3.05
C MET A 9 2.30 -5.50 -2.38
N PRO A 10 3.62 -5.29 -2.47
CA PRO A 10 4.63 -6.27 -2.06
C PRO A 10 5.15 -6.08 -0.62
N SER A 11 4.54 -5.24 0.21
CA SER A 11 5.35 -4.53 1.23
C SER A 11 4.75 -4.36 2.63
N THR A 12 3.48 -3.99 2.74
CA THR A 12 3.01 -3.20 3.89
C THR A 12 2.31 -3.99 4.98
N LEU A 13 1.86 -5.20 4.70
CA LEU A 13 1.45 -6.08 5.79
C LEU A 13 2.62 -6.59 6.63
N LEU A 14 3.80 -6.45 6.06
CA LEU A 14 4.98 -7.14 6.49
C LEU A 14 5.90 -6.26 7.36
N LEU A 15 5.60 -4.97 7.37
CA LEU A 15 6.21 -3.96 8.23
C LEU A 15 5.57 -3.86 9.61
N LEU A 16 4.45 -4.55 9.78
CA LEU A 16 3.69 -4.67 11.03
C LEU A 16 4.28 -5.75 11.93
N LEU A 17 5.09 -6.61 11.33
CA LEU A 17 5.97 -7.56 12.01
C LEU A 17 7.29 -6.98 12.42
N LEU A 18 7.49 -5.67 12.24
CA LEU A 18 8.68 -4.98 12.73
C LEU A 18 8.36 -4.00 13.87
N ALA A 19 7.18 -4.17 14.46
CA ALA A 19 7.02 -4.03 15.91
C ALA A 19 7.69 -5.21 16.67
N LEU A 20 8.88 -5.66 16.28
CA LEU A 20 9.69 -6.57 17.11
C LEU A 20 10.45 -5.77 18.18
N PRO A 21 10.93 -6.45 19.22
CA PRO A 21 10.41 -6.42 20.58
C PRO A 21 10.59 -5.06 21.28
N GLY A 22 9.48 -4.43 21.66
CA GLY A 22 9.40 -3.56 22.83
C GLY A 22 8.52 -4.24 23.89
N PRO A 23 8.59 -3.88 25.17
CA PRO A 23 7.70 -4.43 26.18
C PRO A 23 6.25 -4.17 25.74
N GLY A 24 5.52 -5.22 25.36
CA GLY A 24 4.13 -5.11 24.88
C GLY A 24 3.87 -5.33 23.38
N SER A 25 4.84 -5.80 22.57
CA SER A 25 4.53 -6.20 21.19
C SER A 25 3.71 -7.52 21.12
N PRO A 26 2.63 -7.58 20.31
CA PRO A 26 1.84 -8.79 20.11
C PRO A 26 2.51 -9.86 19.24
N LEU A 27 3.68 -9.58 18.65
CA LEU A 27 4.43 -10.51 17.80
C LEU A 27 5.85 -10.68 18.34
N SER A 28 5.96 -11.47 19.40
CA SER A 28 7.24 -11.87 20.04
C SER A 28 7.74 -13.25 19.58
N ALA A 29 7.19 -13.81 18.50
CA ALA A 29 7.55 -15.13 18.00
C ALA A 29 8.61 -15.06 16.86
N PRO A 30 9.80 -15.67 17.03
CA PRO A 30 10.88 -15.66 16.03
C PRO A 30 10.48 -16.20 14.64
N ASP A 31 9.58 -17.18 14.59
CA ASP A 31 9.16 -17.84 13.35
C ASP A 31 8.37 -16.90 12.43
N ALA A 32 7.58 -15.99 13.00
CA ALA A 32 6.80 -15.02 12.24
C ALA A 32 7.70 -14.02 11.51
N SER A 33 8.77 -13.55 12.15
CA SER A 33 9.75 -12.63 11.56
C SER A 33 10.51 -13.25 10.39
N GLY A 34 10.81 -14.55 10.47
CA GLY A 34 11.45 -15.29 9.37
C GLY A 34 10.55 -15.43 8.14
N ALA A 35 9.29 -15.81 8.35
CA ALA A 35 8.29 -15.97 7.28
C ALA A 35 8.04 -14.66 6.53
N VAL A 36 7.99 -13.57 7.30
CA VAL A 36 7.97 -12.19 6.83
C VAL A 36 9.14 -11.92 5.90
N VAL A 37 10.36 -11.94 6.40
CA VAL A 37 11.52 -11.55 5.58
C VAL A 37 11.58 -12.40 4.30
N GLY A 38 11.22 -13.69 4.37
CA GLY A 38 11.10 -14.56 3.20
C GLY A 38 10.04 -14.10 2.19
N ALA A 39 8.90 -13.57 2.65
CA ALA A 39 7.88 -13.00 1.77
C ALA A 39 8.36 -11.73 1.05
N LEU A 40 9.11 -10.84 1.71
CA LEU A 40 9.71 -9.66 1.03
C LEU A 40 10.74 -10.05 0.00
N GLU A 41 11.56 -11.06 0.32
CA GLU A 41 12.58 -11.56 -0.60
C GLU A 41 11.90 -12.07 -1.88
N ARG A 42 10.83 -12.86 -1.77
CA ARG A 42 10.03 -13.29 -2.93
C ARG A 42 9.38 -12.13 -3.68
N ALA A 43 8.83 -11.15 -2.97
CA ALA A 43 8.28 -9.94 -3.58
C ALA A 43 9.35 -9.11 -4.35
N THR A 44 10.59 -9.09 -3.84
CA THR A 44 11.72 -8.42 -4.51
C THR A 44 12.18 -9.20 -5.73
N VAL A 45 12.17 -10.54 -5.69
CA VAL A 45 12.42 -11.38 -6.87
C VAL A 45 11.34 -11.14 -7.94
N PHE A 46 10.07 -11.02 -7.53
CA PHE A 46 9.00 -10.63 -8.46
C PHE A 46 9.33 -9.30 -9.15
N MET A 47 9.70 -8.28 -8.37
CA MET A 47 10.08 -6.96 -8.88
C MET A 47 11.21 -7.07 -9.90
N GLU A 48 12.26 -7.83 -9.58
CA GLU A 48 13.40 -8.06 -10.48
C GLU A 48 12.98 -8.68 -11.81
N SER A 49 11.99 -9.58 -11.81
CA SER A 49 11.47 -10.18 -13.04
C SER A 49 10.52 -9.27 -13.82
N GLN A 50 9.82 -8.34 -13.15
CA GLN A 50 8.71 -7.55 -13.73
C GLN A 50 8.96 -6.04 -13.78
N TYR A 51 10.12 -5.52 -13.35
CA TYR A 51 10.37 -4.07 -13.20
C TYR A 51 10.06 -3.24 -14.45
N ARG A 52 10.12 -3.86 -15.65
CA ARG A 52 9.81 -3.21 -16.94
C ARG A 52 8.33 -2.95 -17.15
N ASP A 53 7.46 -3.73 -16.50
CA ASP A 53 6.02 -3.74 -16.71
C ASP A 53 5.25 -3.11 -15.54
N LEU A 54 5.95 -2.72 -14.46
CA LEU A 54 5.35 -2.07 -13.30
C LEU A 54 4.67 -0.74 -13.68
N ASN A 55 3.57 -0.44 -12.99
CA ASN A 55 2.91 0.86 -13.02
C ASN A 55 3.39 1.73 -11.84
N LEU A 56 2.88 2.96 -11.74
CA LEU A 56 3.22 3.87 -10.64
C LEU A 56 2.90 3.23 -9.28
N ASP A 57 1.72 2.65 -9.10
CA ASP A 57 1.26 2.08 -7.83
C ASP A 57 2.22 1.00 -7.35
N ALA A 58 2.66 0.14 -8.27
CA ALA A 58 3.66 -0.88 -8.01
C ALA A 58 4.99 -0.27 -7.55
N VAL A 59 5.51 0.70 -8.31
CA VAL A 59 6.77 1.37 -8.00
C VAL A 59 6.67 2.10 -6.65
N LEU A 60 5.54 2.74 -6.38
CA LEU A 60 5.24 3.41 -5.13
C LEU A 60 5.21 2.45 -3.94
N GLY A 61 4.57 1.29 -4.08
CA GLY A 61 4.53 0.25 -3.05
C GLY A 61 5.93 -0.23 -2.65
N PHE A 62 6.86 -0.30 -3.60
CA PHE A 62 8.27 -0.62 -3.33
C PHE A 62 9.05 0.55 -2.71
N HIS A 63 8.77 1.80 -3.10
CA HIS A 63 9.32 2.98 -2.39
C HIS A 63 8.90 3.02 -0.93
N ILE A 64 7.63 2.74 -0.65
CA ILE A 64 7.10 2.66 0.72
C ILE A 64 7.82 1.55 1.49
N LEU A 65 7.99 0.35 0.90
CA LEU A 65 8.77 -0.74 1.50
C LEU A 65 10.17 -0.29 1.89
N GLN A 66 10.86 0.37 0.96
CA GLN A 66 12.24 0.79 1.16
C GLN A 66 12.35 1.76 2.34
N GLY A 67 11.47 2.77 2.42
CA GLY A 67 11.47 3.75 3.52
C GLY A 67 11.28 3.07 4.87
N TYR A 68 10.39 2.11 4.92
CA TYR A 68 10.07 1.36 6.11
C TYR A 68 11.21 0.41 6.54
N LEU A 69 11.83 -0.34 5.62
CA LEU A 69 12.99 -1.19 5.92
C LEU A 69 14.16 -0.36 6.49
N LYS A 70 14.39 0.84 5.92
CA LYS A 70 15.37 1.79 6.46
C LYS A 70 15.05 2.17 7.91
N GLY A 71 13.81 2.59 8.18
CA GLY A 71 13.38 3.00 9.53
C GLY A 71 13.50 1.88 10.57
N ILE A 72 13.38 0.61 10.16
CA ILE A 72 13.58 -0.52 11.07
C ILE A 72 15.05 -0.81 11.32
N LEU A 73 15.89 -0.78 10.28
CA LEU A 73 17.33 -0.95 10.44
C LEU A 73 17.95 0.11 11.35
N GLU A 74 17.43 1.33 11.31
CA GLU A 74 17.78 2.42 12.23
C GLU A 74 17.45 2.04 13.69
N LYS A 75 16.24 1.52 13.96
CA LYS A 75 15.83 1.09 15.31
C LYS A 75 16.61 -0.14 15.82
N TRP A 76 16.91 -1.10 14.94
CA TRP A 76 17.68 -2.30 15.25
C TRP A 76 19.15 -2.05 15.58
N SER A 77 19.66 -0.81 15.43
CA SER A 77 21.03 -0.47 15.85
C SER A 77 21.28 -0.64 17.37
N SER A 78 20.21 -0.83 18.16
CA SER A 78 20.24 -0.88 19.63
C SER A 78 20.08 -2.28 20.27
N ALA A 79 19.73 -3.34 19.51
CA ALA A 79 19.39 -4.66 20.06
C ALA A 79 20.27 -5.78 19.49
N HIS A 80 20.95 -6.55 20.35
CA HIS A 80 21.87 -7.64 19.94
C HIS A 80 21.15 -8.89 19.40
N GLU A 81 19.88 -9.10 19.72
CA GLU A 81 19.13 -10.33 19.39
C GLU A 81 18.65 -10.40 17.91
N SER A 82 18.80 -9.33 17.12
CA SER A 82 18.28 -9.24 15.74
C SER A 82 19.32 -9.46 14.62
N LEU A 83 20.55 -9.89 14.93
CA LEU A 83 21.66 -9.89 13.96
C LEU A 83 21.40 -10.68 12.64
N PRO A 84 20.84 -11.91 12.65
CA PRO A 84 20.62 -12.64 11.40
C PRO A 84 19.52 -12.03 10.51
N HIS A 85 18.43 -11.55 11.11
CA HIS A 85 17.35 -10.87 10.39
C HIS A 85 17.83 -9.52 9.85
N ARG A 86 18.65 -8.80 10.61
CA ARG A 86 19.29 -7.55 10.20
C ARG A 86 20.08 -7.73 8.90
N ALA A 87 20.97 -8.71 8.84
CA ALA A 87 21.78 -8.95 7.65
C ALA A 87 20.93 -9.25 6.40
N ARG A 88 19.86 -10.06 6.56
CA ARG A 88 18.91 -10.33 5.46
C ARG A 88 18.19 -9.06 4.99
N VAL A 89 17.73 -8.23 5.93
CA VAL A 89 17.06 -6.96 5.60
C VAL A 89 18.02 -5.97 4.94
N GLU A 90 19.28 -5.90 5.36
CA GLU A 90 20.31 -5.08 4.71
C GLU A 90 20.57 -5.52 3.26
N ILE A 91 20.70 -6.83 3.01
CA ILE A 91 20.86 -7.39 1.66
C ILE A 91 19.63 -7.08 0.79
N LEU A 92 18.43 -7.31 1.34
CA LEU A 92 17.16 -7.02 0.69
C LEU A 92 17.07 -5.54 0.29
N LEU A 93 17.41 -4.63 1.22
CA LEU A 93 17.38 -3.19 0.99
C LEU A 93 18.34 -2.77 -0.12
N GLY A 94 19.54 -3.35 -0.17
CA GLY A 94 20.51 -3.11 -1.25
C GLY A 94 19.96 -3.49 -2.63
N LYS A 95 19.39 -4.69 -2.75
CA LYS A 95 18.75 -5.16 -4.00
C LYS A 95 17.58 -4.27 -4.40
N LEU A 96 16.68 -4.00 -3.45
CA LEU A 96 15.49 -3.20 -3.67
C LEU A 96 15.82 -1.79 -4.16
N SER A 97 16.87 -1.17 -3.61
CA SER A 97 17.30 0.17 -4.01
C SER A 97 17.69 0.25 -5.49
N SER A 98 18.47 -0.72 -6.00
CA SER A 98 18.83 -0.76 -7.42
C SER A 98 17.62 -1.04 -8.34
N LEU A 99 16.68 -1.88 -7.88
CA LEU A 99 15.47 -2.19 -8.66
C LEU A 99 14.50 -1.01 -8.72
N ILE A 100 14.32 -0.29 -7.62
CA ILE A 100 13.48 0.91 -7.56
C ILE A 100 14.00 1.98 -8.52
N GLU A 101 15.32 2.22 -8.55
CA GLU A 101 15.92 3.18 -9.48
C GLU A 101 15.62 2.81 -10.94
N LYS A 102 15.84 1.54 -11.32
CA LYS A 102 15.55 1.03 -12.67
C LYS A 102 14.07 1.14 -13.03
N ALA A 103 13.18 0.76 -12.10
CA ALA A 103 11.74 0.79 -12.31
C ALA A 103 11.22 2.22 -12.42
N THR A 104 11.74 3.15 -11.61
CA THR A 104 11.38 4.57 -11.63
C THR A 104 11.79 5.21 -12.96
N HIS A 105 13.03 4.98 -13.43
CA HIS A 105 13.49 5.47 -14.73
C HIS A 105 12.65 4.92 -15.90
N LEU A 106 12.26 3.64 -15.85
CA LEU A 106 11.37 3.08 -16.87
C LEU A 106 9.94 3.64 -16.79
N LEU A 107 9.44 3.92 -15.59
CA LEU A 107 8.15 4.55 -15.40
C LEU A 107 8.12 5.96 -16.01
N GLU A 108 9.14 6.77 -15.75
CA GLU A 108 9.30 8.10 -16.36
C GLU A 108 9.31 8.01 -17.90
N LYS A 109 10.04 7.04 -18.46
CA LYS A 109 10.08 6.84 -19.92
C LYS A 109 8.72 6.37 -20.50
N ASN A 110 8.04 5.48 -19.80
CA ASN A 110 6.83 4.82 -20.31
C ASN A 110 5.55 5.63 -20.10
N ASP A 111 5.47 6.43 -19.04
CA ASP A 111 4.32 7.27 -18.71
C ASP A 111 4.79 8.61 -18.10
N PRO A 112 5.46 9.48 -18.87
CA PRO A 112 6.12 10.69 -18.36
C PRO A 112 5.16 11.68 -17.73
N LYS A 113 3.92 11.77 -18.24
CA LYS A 113 2.89 12.62 -17.66
C LYS A 113 2.53 12.15 -16.27
N TYR A 114 2.21 10.87 -16.14
CA TYR A 114 1.78 10.29 -14.87
C TYR A 114 2.93 10.25 -13.84
N PHE A 115 4.15 10.01 -14.29
CA PHE A 115 5.35 10.17 -13.48
C PHE A 115 5.47 11.60 -12.94
N LYS A 116 5.41 12.63 -13.80
CA LYS A 116 5.55 14.03 -13.36
C LYS A 116 4.48 14.47 -12.35
N GLU A 117 3.25 13.96 -12.48
CA GLU A 117 2.16 14.25 -11.55
C GLU A 117 2.45 13.74 -10.13
N PHE A 118 3.17 12.62 -10.00
CA PHE A 118 3.42 11.91 -8.74
C PHE A 118 4.90 11.74 -8.38
N GLU A 119 5.81 12.37 -9.11
CA GLU A 119 7.25 12.35 -8.81
C GLU A 119 7.54 12.71 -7.34
N PRO A 120 6.89 13.71 -6.71
CA PRO A 120 7.20 14.07 -5.33
C PRO A 120 7.03 12.93 -4.32
N ILE A 121 6.12 11.98 -4.57
CA ILE A 121 5.83 10.87 -3.64
C ILE A 121 6.75 9.66 -3.85
N LEU A 122 7.51 9.67 -4.95
CA LEU A 122 8.59 8.73 -5.24
C LEU A 122 9.94 9.25 -4.73
N GLY A 123 9.99 10.49 -4.23
CA GLY A 123 11.19 11.10 -3.69
C GLY A 123 11.62 10.46 -2.37
N PRO A 124 12.94 10.51 -2.05
CA PRO A 124 13.43 10.06 -0.76
C PRO A 124 12.79 10.90 0.37
N HIS A 125 12.55 10.26 1.52
CA HIS A 125 12.02 10.90 2.74
C HIS A 125 10.60 11.47 2.64
N PHE A 126 9.88 11.28 1.53
CA PHE A 126 8.47 11.68 1.45
C PHE A 126 7.62 10.93 2.49
N TRP A 127 7.85 9.62 2.60
CA TRP A 127 7.11 8.74 3.49
C TRP A 127 7.65 8.81 4.91
N VAL A 128 6.83 9.32 5.82
CA VAL A 128 7.08 9.34 7.27
C VAL A 128 6.08 8.41 7.96
N PHE A 129 6.56 7.63 8.92
CA PHE A 129 5.79 6.59 9.59
C PHE A 129 5.35 7.03 10.99
N PRO A 130 4.20 6.53 11.48
CA PRO A 130 3.66 6.95 12.76
C PRO A 130 4.60 6.62 13.91
N GLN A 131 4.80 7.57 14.81
CA GLN A 131 5.52 7.37 16.07
C GLN A 131 4.59 6.99 17.23
N LEU A 132 3.30 7.31 17.09
CA LEU A 132 2.26 7.02 18.05
C LEU A 132 1.22 6.11 17.42
N TRP A 133 0.72 5.18 18.22
CA TRP A 133 -0.30 4.22 17.82
C TRP A 133 -1.63 4.55 18.49
N ASN A 134 -2.71 4.43 17.73
CA ASN A 134 -4.09 4.56 18.15
C ASN A 134 -4.87 3.30 17.75
N GLN A 135 -6.10 3.19 18.22
CA GLN A 135 -7.06 2.16 17.82
C GLN A 135 -8.25 2.80 17.11
N THR A 136 -8.93 2.03 16.26
CA THR A 136 -10.16 2.49 15.64
C THR A 136 -11.30 2.52 16.66
N ASP A 137 -12.22 3.47 16.48
CA ASP A 137 -13.47 3.54 17.22
C ASP A 137 -14.61 3.12 16.29
N SER A 138 -15.24 1.99 16.59
CA SER A 138 -16.32 1.44 15.78
C SER A 138 -17.56 2.34 15.73
N LEU A 139 -17.74 3.25 16.69
CA LEU A 139 -18.83 4.23 16.71
C LEU A 139 -18.68 5.29 15.61
N LEU A 140 -17.48 5.46 15.05
CA LEU A 140 -17.22 6.39 13.93
C LEU A 140 -17.47 5.76 12.56
N ALA A 141 -17.69 4.44 12.49
CA ALA A 141 -18.02 3.77 11.24
C ALA A 141 -19.43 4.18 10.77
N TYR A 142 -19.59 4.41 9.47
CA TYR A 142 -20.88 4.73 8.89
C TYR A 142 -21.86 3.58 9.09
N THR A 143 -23.12 3.91 9.35
CA THR A 143 -24.20 2.92 9.46
C THR A 143 -24.39 2.20 8.13
N THR A 144 -24.50 2.97 7.05
CA THR A 144 -24.64 2.52 5.67
C THR A 144 -23.64 3.21 4.76
N PHE A 145 -23.17 2.50 3.74
CA PHE A 145 -22.37 3.08 2.66
C PHE A 145 -23.27 3.56 1.52
N ASP A 146 -22.84 4.61 0.82
CA ASP A 146 -23.43 5.08 -0.43
C ASP A 146 -23.16 4.01 -1.50
N ASN A 147 -24.22 3.51 -2.12
CA ASN A 147 -24.11 2.50 -3.18
C ASN A 147 -23.52 3.08 -4.48
N ASN A 148 -23.47 4.41 -4.61
CA ASN A 148 -22.84 5.08 -5.74
C ASN A 148 -21.35 5.28 -5.52
N ARG A 149 -20.57 5.17 -6.60
CA ARG A 149 -19.13 5.42 -6.57
C ARG A 149 -18.86 6.86 -6.11
N CYS A 150 -18.33 7.01 -4.90
CA CYS A 150 -18.06 8.31 -4.29
C CYS A 150 -17.10 9.18 -5.09
N LEU A 151 -16.05 8.56 -5.64
CA LEU A 151 -15.00 9.24 -6.37
C LEU A 151 -14.40 8.34 -7.45
N THR A 152 -13.99 8.96 -8.54
CA THR A 152 -13.20 8.29 -9.58
C THR A 152 -11.72 8.48 -9.31
N GLU A 153 -10.91 7.61 -9.89
CA GLU A 153 -9.46 7.72 -9.83
C GLU A 153 -8.97 9.05 -10.42
N GLU A 154 -9.58 9.52 -11.50
CA GLU A 154 -9.24 10.82 -12.13
C GLU A 154 -9.54 12.01 -11.19
N MET A 155 -10.69 11.98 -10.50
CA MET A 155 -11.05 13.00 -9.52
C MET A 155 -10.05 13.01 -8.36
N SER A 156 -9.66 11.83 -7.87
CA SER A 156 -8.66 11.72 -6.81
C SER A 156 -7.31 12.26 -7.26
N ASP A 157 -6.81 11.82 -8.42
CA ASP A 157 -5.50 12.22 -8.92
C ASP A 157 -5.43 13.73 -9.09
N SER A 158 -6.45 14.33 -9.69
CA SER A 158 -6.53 15.78 -9.85
C SER A 158 -6.34 16.48 -8.50
N CYS A 159 -7.06 16.04 -7.47
CA CYS A 159 -6.92 16.60 -6.13
C CYS A 159 -5.53 16.40 -5.51
N LEU A 160 -4.92 15.24 -5.74
CA LEU A 160 -3.57 14.96 -5.25
C LEU A 160 -2.52 15.81 -5.99
N THR A 161 -2.67 16.08 -7.28
CA THR A 161 -1.74 16.99 -7.99
C THR A 161 -1.80 18.42 -7.47
N TYR A 162 -2.97 18.91 -7.03
CA TYR A 162 -3.10 20.21 -6.35
C TYR A 162 -2.38 20.22 -4.99
N LEU A 163 -2.46 19.11 -4.27
CA LEU A 163 -1.80 18.94 -2.97
C LEU A 163 -0.27 18.88 -3.12
N LEU A 164 0.22 18.13 -4.12
CA LEU A 164 1.63 17.93 -4.39
C LEU A 164 2.29 19.13 -5.09
N GLY A 165 1.51 19.99 -5.76
CA GLY A 165 2.00 21.14 -6.52
C GLY A 165 2.33 20.83 -7.97
N THR A 166 1.88 19.68 -8.48
CA THR A 166 2.20 19.16 -9.82
C THR A 166 1.09 19.38 -10.86
N TRP A 167 -0.02 20.00 -10.45
CA TRP A 167 -1.16 20.34 -11.32
C TRP A 167 -0.82 21.28 -12.49
N LYS A 168 0.32 21.97 -12.40
CA LYS A 168 0.96 22.71 -13.50
C LYS A 168 2.47 22.79 -13.26
N GLU A 169 3.21 23.24 -14.27
CA GLU A 169 4.62 23.59 -14.10
C GLU A 169 4.80 24.68 -13.03
N ASN A 170 5.69 24.42 -12.06
CA ASN A 170 5.91 25.28 -10.90
C ASN A 170 4.62 25.59 -10.11
N GLY A 171 3.71 24.61 -10.02
CA GLY A 171 2.48 24.73 -9.25
C GLY A 171 2.77 24.89 -7.75
N LYS A 172 2.02 25.77 -7.09
CA LYS A 172 2.07 25.88 -5.63
C LYS A 172 1.43 24.61 -5.02
N PRO A 173 2.07 23.94 -4.04
CA PRO A 173 1.50 22.79 -3.35
C PRO A 173 0.43 23.22 -2.34
N CYS A 174 -0.22 22.25 -1.71
CA CYS A 174 -1.19 22.44 -0.64
C CYS A 174 -2.43 23.25 -1.05
N ILE A 175 -2.81 23.20 -2.32
CA ILE A 175 -4.05 23.81 -2.81
C ILE A 175 -5.23 22.86 -2.54
N VAL A 176 -6.29 23.41 -1.93
CA VAL A 176 -7.53 22.69 -1.65
C VAL A 176 -8.68 23.44 -2.34
N THR A 177 -9.09 22.96 -3.51
CA THR A 177 -10.28 23.49 -4.20
C THR A 177 -11.56 23.06 -3.47
N ASN A 178 -12.67 23.77 -3.70
CA ASN A 178 -13.97 23.38 -3.14
C ASN A 178 -14.39 21.98 -3.60
N THR A 179 -14.13 21.65 -4.87
CA THR A 179 -14.38 20.31 -5.43
C THR A 179 -13.61 19.24 -4.67
N CYS A 180 -12.29 19.45 -4.47
CA CYS A 180 -11.46 18.48 -3.75
C CYS A 180 -11.85 18.33 -2.29
N ARG A 181 -12.17 19.44 -1.61
CA ARG A 181 -12.71 19.40 -0.25
C ARG A 181 -13.96 18.53 -0.20
N ASN A 182 -14.95 18.82 -1.04
CA ASN A 182 -16.25 18.15 -1.01
C ASN A 182 -16.14 16.65 -1.30
N ILE A 183 -15.30 16.24 -2.24
CA ILE A 183 -15.10 14.82 -2.60
C ILE A 183 -14.29 14.10 -1.52
N MET A 184 -13.17 14.68 -1.07
CA MET A 184 -12.26 14.03 -0.12
C MET A 184 -12.83 13.97 1.30
N THR A 185 -13.86 14.76 1.61
CA THR A 185 -14.58 14.69 2.88
C THR A 185 -16.00 14.14 2.76
N LYS A 186 -16.38 13.60 1.59
CA LYS A 186 -17.74 13.08 1.39
C LYS A 186 -17.99 11.90 2.35
N PRO A 187 -19.04 11.95 3.19
CA PRO A 187 -19.37 10.84 4.08
C PRO A 187 -20.00 9.68 3.31
N GLY A 188 -20.05 8.50 3.94
CA GLY A 188 -20.71 7.31 3.39
C GLY A 188 -19.92 6.55 2.32
N CYS A 189 -18.70 6.95 1.99
CA CYS A 189 -17.90 6.24 0.99
C CYS A 189 -17.42 4.87 1.47
N SER A 190 -17.25 3.93 0.53
CA SER A 190 -16.75 2.57 0.77
C SER A 190 -15.53 2.23 -0.09
N ASP A 191 -14.96 1.06 0.20
CA ASP A 191 -13.94 0.41 -0.62
C ASP A 191 -12.76 1.34 -0.95
N TYR A 192 -12.22 1.25 -2.16
CA TYR A 192 -11.10 2.07 -2.63
C TYR A 192 -11.34 3.58 -2.51
N SER A 193 -12.60 4.04 -2.44
CA SER A 193 -12.88 5.46 -2.21
C SER A 193 -12.36 5.91 -0.85
N LEU A 194 -12.47 5.07 0.19
CA LEU A 194 -11.91 5.37 1.50
C LEU A 194 -10.38 5.49 1.43
N SER A 195 -9.72 4.64 0.65
CA SER A 195 -8.27 4.68 0.45
C SER A 195 -7.85 6.01 -0.15
N HIS A 196 -8.52 6.45 -1.22
CA HIS A 196 -8.26 7.75 -1.84
C HIS A 196 -8.50 8.92 -0.87
N GLN A 197 -9.58 8.87 -0.07
CA GLN A 197 -9.85 9.90 0.94
C GLN A 197 -8.76 9.93 2.00
N LEU A 198 -8.38 8.78 2.56
CA LEU A 198 -7.32 8.67 3.57
C LEU A 198 -5.98 9.16 3.01
N PHE A 199 -5.63 8.74 1.79
CA PHE A 199 -4.39 9.09 1.11
C PHE A 199 -4.23 10.60 0.93
N TYR A 200 -5.32 11.30 0.63
CA TYR A 200 -5.32 12.76 0.52
C TYR A 200 -4.88 13.45 1.81
N PHE A 201 -5.34 12.97 2.98
CA PHE A 201 -4.91 13.52 4.26
C PHE A 201 -3.50 13.08 4.65
N MET A 202 -3.09 11.85 4.32
CA MET A 202 -1.71 11.40 4.54
C MET A 202 -0.71 12.27 3.76
N PHE A 203 -1.00 12.58 2.51
CA PHE A 203 -0.13 13.42 1.67
C PHE A 203 -0.07 14.86 2.18
N ALA A 204 -1.18 15.37 2.72
CA ALA A 204 -1.20 16.70 3.27
C ALA A 204 -0.27 16.82 4.47
N ASP A 205 -0.25 15.80 5.34
CA ASP A 205 0.67 15.75 6.48
C ASP A 205 2.12 15.65 6.03
N MET A 206 2.43 14.74 5.09
CA MET A 206 3.79 14.56 4.54
C MET A 206 4.31 15.83 3.84
N LYS A 207 3.43 16.60 3.20
CA LYS A 207 3.76 17.89 2.59
C LYS A 207 3.77 19.06 3.58
N GLY A 208 3.36 18.86 4.84
CA GLY A 208 3.27 19.92 5.84
C GLY A 208 2.21 20.98 5.51
N CYS A 209 1.10 20.57 4.90
CA CYS A 209 0.05 21.50 4.47
C CYS A 209 -0.73 22.07 5.67
N SER A 210 -0.82 23.40 5.75
CA SER A 210 -1.45 24.13 6.86
C SER A 210 -2.89 24.59 6.61
N ASN A 211 -3.56 24.08 5.56
CA ASN A 211 -4.96 24.41 5.29
C ASN A 211 -5.85 24.00 6.49
N HIS A 212 -6.88 24.80 6.81
CA HIS A 212 -7.81 24.50 7.90
C HIS A 212 -8.47 23.10 7.79
N LEU A 213 -8.62 22.56 6.57
CA LEU A 213 -9.06 21.17 6.37
C LEU A 213 -8.15 20.16 7.09
N PHE A 214 -6.84 20.34 6.95
CA PHE A 214 -5.82 19.42 7.44
C PHE A 214 -5.53 19.59 8.93
N LEU A 215 -5.92 20.73 9.53
CA LEU A 215 -5.97 20.86 11.00
C LEU A 215 -6.93 19.84 11.64
N ARG A 216 -7.88 19.29 10.85
CA ARG A 216 -8.79 18.20 11.25
C ARG A 216 -8.40 16.85 10.64
N ALA A 217 -7.17 16.68 10.17
CA ALA A 217 -6.75 15.44 9.50
C ALA A 217 -7.01 14.20 10.38
N GLN A 218 -6.67 14.26 11.68
CA GLN A 218 -6.88 13.13 12.58
C GLN A 218 -8.36 12.75 12.72
N TYR A 219 -9.27 13.72 12.74
CA TYR A 219 -10.71 13.47 12.77
C TYR A 219 -11.16 12.65 11.55
N TYR A 220 -10.72 13.05 10.34
CA TYR A 220 -11.05 12.33 9.12
C TYR A 220 -10.40 10.95 9.06
N LYS A 221 -9.12 10.83 9.45
CA LYS A 221 -8.42 9.54 9.54
C LYS A 221 -9.13 8.56 10.48
N ASN A 222 -9.60 9.03 11.65
CA ASN A 222 -10.36 8.19 12.59
C ASN A 222 -11.64 7.64 11.93
N ILE A 223 -12.38 8.48 11.21
CA ILE A 223 -13.59 8.05 10.51
C ILE A 223 -13.26 7.06 9.39
N PHE A 224 -12.31 7.38 8.52
CA PHE A 224 -11.96 6.51 7.39
C PHE A 224 -11.46 5.15 7.86
N CYS A 225 -10.58 5.13 8.87
CA CYS A 225 -10.05 3.89 9.39
C CYS A 225 -11.06 3.07 10.19
N ALA A 226 -12.00 3.70 10.90
CA ALA A 226 -13.14 2.97 11.48
C ALA A 226 -13.98 2.25 10.40
N ASN A 227 -14.21 2.92 9.27
CA ASN A 227 -14.93 2.34 8.13
C ASN A 227 -14.13 1.22 7.43
N MET A 228 -12.84 1.42 7.20
CA MET A 228 -11.95 0.40 6.65
C MET A 228 -11.84 -0.83 7.57
N MET A 229 -11.81 -0.64 8.89
CA MET A 229 -11.84 -1.72 9.87
C MET A 229 -13.14 -2.51 9.78
N LYS A 230 -14.30 -1.82 9.73
CA LYS A 230 -15.61 -2.44 9.52
C LYS A 230 -15.63 -3.30 8.24
N ILE A 231 -15.07 -2.80 7.14
CA ILE A 231 -14.94 -3.55 5.88
C ILE A 231 -14.04 -4.78 6.06
N ASN A 232 -12.88 -4.64 6.69
CA ASN A 232 -11.95 -5.75 6.90
C ASN A 232 -12.55 -6.85 7.77
N LEU A 233 -13.30 -6.51 8.82
CA LEU A 233 -14.02 -7.48 9.64
C LEU A 233 -15.08 -8.24 8.82
N ALA A 234 -15.76 -7.55 7.90
CA ALA A 234 -16.70 -8.21 6.99
C ALA A 234 -15.97 -9.16 6.01
N ILE A 235 -14.82 -8.76 5.47
CA ILE A 235 -13.99 -9.61 4.59
C ILE A 235 -13.50 -10.85 5.35
N GLU A 236 -13.02 -10.68 6.59
CA GLU A 236 -12.63 -11.77 7.47
C GLU A 236 -13.79 -12.74 7.72
N SER A 237 -14.97 -12.23 8.10
CA SER A 237 -16.16 -13.06 8.33
C SER A 237 -16.61 -13.85 7.11
N ASN A 238 -16.29 -13.35 5.91
CA ASN A 238 -16.59 -14.00 4.64
C ASN A 238 -15.46 -14.94 4.16
N GLY A 239 -14.43 -15.16 4.97
CA GLY A 239 -13.34 -16.09 4.70
C GLY A 239 -12.31 -15.59 3.69
N PHE A 240 -12.08 -14.27 3.62
CA PHE A 240 -11.05 -13.66 2.76
C PHE A 240 -11.16 -14.04 1.27
N LYS A 241 -12.39 -14.17 0.74
CA LYS A 241 -12.62 -14.59 -0.64
C LYS A 241 -12.03 -13.61 -1.64
N PHE A 242 -11.36 -14.13 -2.68
CA PHE A 242 -10.97 -13.32 -3.83
C PHE A 242 -12.23 -12.69 -4.49
N PRO A 243 -12.21 -11.41 -4.93
CA PRO A 243 -11.08 -10.49 -5.00
C PRO A 243 -10.86 -9.60 -3.77
N SER A 244 -11.59 -9.78 -2.67
CA SER A 244 -11.57 -8.86 -1.52
C SER A 244 -10.22 -8.77 -0.77
N GLN A 245 -9.31 -9.70 -1.02
CA GLN A 245 -7.96 -9.74 -0.44
C GLN A 245 -7.13 -8.47 -0.75
N ASP A 246 -7.30 -7.90 -1.95
CA ASP A 246 -6.58 -6.70 -2.36
C ASP A 246 -6.98 -5.49 -1.49
N LEU A 247 -8.29 -5.21 -1.44
CA LEU A 247 -8.86 -4.18 -0.57
C LEU A 247 -8.52 -4.41 0.91
N PHE A 248 -8.53 -5.67 1.36
CA PHE A 248 -8.19 -6.02 2.73
C PHE A 248 -6.75 -5.63 3.11
N MET A 249 -5.78 -5.98 2.26
CA MET A 249 -4.37 -5.63 2.45
C MET A 249 -4.15 -4.11 2.34
N GLU A 250 -4.87 -3.45 1.44
CA GLU A 250 -4.82 -2.01 1.25
C GLU A 250 -5.29 -1.24 2.49
N ASN A 251 -6.41 -1.64 3.07
CA ASN A 251 -6.93 -1.05 4.31
C ASN A 251 -5.90 -1.19 5.45
N ILE A 252 -5.28 -2.37 5.59
CA ILE A 252 -4.26 -2.62 6.62
C ILE A 252 -3.04 -1.74 6.39
N MET A 253 -2.59 -1.61 5.14
CA MET A 253 -1.49 -0.74 4.77
C MET A 253 -1.76 0.71 5.16
N PHE A 254 -2.83 1.31 4.65
CA PHE A 254 -3.04 2.75 4.79
C PHE A 254 -3.45 3.15 6.19
N CYS A 255 -4.31 2.37 6.87
CA CYS A 255 -4.65 2.67 8.25
C CYS A 255 -3.51 2.39 9.21
N GLY A 256 -2.74 1.34 8.94
CA GLY A 256 -1.49 1.10 9.64
C GLY A 256 -0.53 2.28 9.55
N MET A 257 -0.25 2.73 8.31
CA MET A 257 0.58 3.92 8.05
C MET A 257 -0.01 5.21 8.64
N SER A 258 -1.31 5.23 8.91
CA SER A 258 -2.00 6.35 9.55
C SER A 258 -2.00 6.26 11.09
N GLY A 259 -1.38 5.23 11.66
CA GLY A 259 -1.19 5.06 13.10
C GLY A 259 -2.20 4.17 13.80
N PHE A 260 -2.97 3.34 13.09
CA PHE A 260 -3.97 2.45 13.70
C PHE A 260 -3.41 1.03 13.86
N SER A 261 -3.08 0.62 15.09
CA SER A 261 -2.37 -0.63 15.39
C SER A 261 -3.28 -1.86 15.40
N ASP A 262 -4.58 -1.69 15.54
CA ASP A 262 -5.59 -2.75 15.56
C ASP A 262 -5.81 -3.42 14.18
N PHE A 263 -5.23 -2.86 13.11
CA PHE A 263 -5.10 -3.54 11.83
C PHE A 263 -4.01 -4.62 11.81
N TYR A 264 -3.14 -4.68 12.83
CA TYR A 264 -1.95 -5.52 12.85
C TYR A 264 -2.19 -6.82 13.61
N GLN A 265 -3.18 -7.58 13.17
CA GLN A 265 -3.62 -8.79 13.85
C GLN A 265 -2.82 -10.00 13.34
N HIS A 266 -2.35 -10.85 14.27
CA HIS A 266 -1.57 -12.04 13.95
C HIS A 266 -2.29 -12.96 12.94
N ARG A 267 -3.57 -13.25 13.19
CA ARG A 267 -4.43 -14.05 12.29
C ARG A 267 -4.56 -13.48 10.87
N TRP A 268 -4.56 -12.16 10.72
CA TRP A 268 -4.65 -11.51 9.42
C TRP A 268 -3.36 -11.65 8.64
N LEU A 269 -2.22 -11.54 9.34
CA LEU A 269 -0.93 -11.82 8.76
C LEU A 269 -0.83 -13.28 8.29
N GLU A 270 -1.19 -14.24 9.15
CA GLU A 270 -1.11 -15.66 8.79
C GLU A 270 -1.89 -15.92 7.50
N ALA A 271 -3.12 -15.40 7.40
CA ALA A 271 -3.92 -15.49 6.19
C ALA A 271 -3.19 -14.89 4.98
N ILE A 272 -2.67 -13.66 5.10
CA ILE A 272 -2.03 -12.96 3.98
C ILE A 272 -0.76 -13.67 3.49
N LEU A 273 0.04 -14.23 4.39
CA LEU A 273 1.22 -15.01 3.99
C LEU A 273 0.86 -16.20 3.10
N THR A 274 -0.34 -16.78 3.25
CA THR A 274 -0.83 -17.86 2.36
C THR A 274 -1.25 -17.39 0.97
N TRP A 275 -1.53 -16.09 0.79
CA TRP A 275 -2.00 -15.54 -0.50
C TRP A 275 -0.85 -15.23 -1.47
N GLN A 276 0.39 -15.16 -0.97
CA GLN A 276 1.55 -14.94 -1.82
C GLN A 276 1.84 -16.18 -2.65
N ARG A 277 2.00 -16.00 -3.96
CA ARG A 277 2.40 -17.10 -4.84
C ARG A 277 3.82 -17.55 -4.54
N PRO A 278 4.05 -18.84 -4.20
CA PRO A 278 5.37 -19.29 -3.75
C PRO A 278 6.48 -19.13 -4.80
N LYS A 279 6.17 -19.27 -6.09
CA LYS A 279 7.15 -19.20 -7.19
C LYS A 279 7.31 -17.77 -7.71
N GLU A 280 6.20 -17.08 -7.96
CA GLU A 280 6.22 -15.76 -8.56
C GLU A 280 6.48 -14.65 -7.55
N GLY A 281 6.09 -14.84 -6.27
CA GLY A 281 6.27 -13.84 -5.22
C GLY A 281 5.24 -12.70 -5.22
N CYS A 282 4.34 -12.64 -6.21
CA CYS A 282 3.23 -11.70 -6.24
C CYS A 282 1.98 -12.22 -5.51
N PHE A 283 1.07 -11.30 -5.23
CA PHE A 283 -0.28 -11.58 -4.73
C PHE A 283 -1.27 -11.41 -5.88
N GLY A 284 -2.31 -12.22 -5.96
CA GLY A 284 -3.30 -12.12 -7.02
C GLY A 284 -4.25 -13.30 -7.04
N LYS A 285 -5.09 -13.41 -8.08
CA LYS A 285 -6.05 -14.50 -8.24
C LYS A 285 -5.36 -15.85 -7.94
N PRO A 286 -5.92 -16.71 -7.07
CA PRO A 286 -5.45 -18.08 -6.93
C PRO A 286 -5.40 -18.72 -8.32
N ASN A 287 -4.34 -19.47 -8.64
CA ASN A 287 -4.37 -20.24 -9.88
C ASN A 287 -5.59 -21.17 -9.80
N GLU A 288 -6.43 -21.19 -10.83
CA GLU A 288 -7.28 -22.36 -11.06
C GLU A 288 -6.27 -23.50 -11.30
N ASP A 289 -6.20 -24.45 -10.37
CA ASP A 289 -5.15 -25.48 -10.33
C ASP A 289 -4.99 -26.17 -11.70
N PHE A 290 -3.78 -26.45 -12.19
CA PHE A 290 -3.10 -27.74 -11.95
C PHE A 290 -4.04 -28.97 -11.89
N GLU A 291 -5.08 -29.04 -12.72
CA GLU A 291 -5.57 -30.33 -13.20
C GLU A 291 -4.66 -30.82 -14.32
N HIS A 292 -4.12 -32.04 -14.12
CA HIS A 292 -3.40 -32.79 -15.11
C HIS A 292 -4.15 -32.81 -16.45
N SER A 293 -3.58 -32.17 -17.46
CA SER A 293 -3.74 -32.58 -18.85
C SER A 293 -2.44 -32.32 -19.60
N SER A 294 -1.68 -33.40 -19.71
CA SER A 294 -0.64 -33.61 -20.70
C SER A 294 -1.09 -33.16 -22.09
N GLY A 295 -0.32 -32.26 -22.72
CA GLY A 295 -0.46 -32.02 -24.16
C GLY A 295 -0.02 -30.63 -24.63
N GLY A 296 1.17 -30.56 -25.22
CA GLY A 296 1.43 -29.85 -26.47
C GLY A 296 1.22 -28.33 -26.55
N ALA A 297 2.35 -27.61 -26.50
CA ALA A 297 2.68 -26.46 -27.33
C ALA A 297 1.60 -25.40 -27.59
N ASP A 298 1.53 -24.38 -26.71
CA ASP A 298 1.27 -23.00 -27.17
C ASP A 298 1.76 -21.94 -26.16
N GLN A 299 3.08 -21.87 -25.96
CA GLN A 299 3.70 -21.09 -24.88
C GLN A 299 4.04 -19.64 -25.24
N LYS A 300 3.58 -19.11 -26.39
CA LYS A 300 3.99 -17.77 -26.86
C LYS A 300 2.90 -16.72 -26.98
N HIS A 301 1.62 -17.06 -26.77
CA HIS A 301 0.52 -16.09 -26.90
C HIS A 301 -0.15 -15.66 -25.57
N LEU A 302 0.24 -16.23 -24.43
CA LEU A 302 -0.34 -15.94 -23.11
C LEU A 302 0.39 -14.84 -22.30
N LEU A 303 1.52 -14.32 -22.78
CA LEU A 303 2.37 -13.39 -22.01
C LEU A 303 2.06 -11.90 -22.24
N ARG A 304 0.95 -11.54 -22.87
CA ARG A 304 0.50 -10.15 -22.95
C ARG A 304 -0.70 -9.90 -22.05
N ARG A 305 -0.49 -10.06 -20.74
CA ARG A 305 -1.45 -9.61 -19.71
C ARG A 305 -1.56 -8.10 -19.86
N THR A 306 -2.71 -7.64 -20.35
CA THR A 306 -2.95 -6.22 -20.62
C THR A 306 -2.87 -5.47 -19.30
N LYS A 307 -1.95 -4.49 -19.21
CA LYS A 307 -1.86 -3.51 -18.12
C LYS A 307 -3.29 -3.05 -17.80
N ARG A 308 -3.80 -3.36 -16.62
CA ARG A 308 -5.20 -3.14 -16.23
C ARG A 308 -5.45 -1.63 -16.04
N ARG A 309 -5.43 -0.86 -17.14
CA ARG A 309 -6.17 0.39 -17.27
C ARG A 309 -7.63 -0.02 -17.29
N GLU A 310 -8.41 0.51 -16.34
CA GLU A 310 -9.85 0.34 -16.15
C GLU A 310 -10.57 -0.26 -17.38
N LYS A 311 -11.02 -1.52 -17.29
CA LYS A 311 -12.18 -1.94 -18.08
C LYS A 311 -13.39 -1.61 -17.25
N LEU A 312 -14.16 -0.64 -17.74
CA LEU A 312 -15.54 -0.35 -17.37
C LEU A 312 -16.32 -1.66 -17.23
N PHE A 313 -16.93 -1.86 -16.07
CA PHE A 313 -18.26 -2.43 -15.93
C PHE A 313 -18.98 -1.58 -14.89
#